data_AF-A0A7D4BNM4-F1
#
_entry.id   AF-A0A7D4BNM4-F1
#
_cell.length_a   1.000
_cell.length_b   1.000
_cell.length_c   1.000
_cell.angle_alpha   90.00
_cell.angle_beta   90.00
_cell.angle_gamma   90.00
#
_symmetry.space_group_name_H-M   'P 1'
#
loop_
_entity.id
_entity.type
_entity.pdbx_description
1 polymer ?
#
loop_
_entity_poly.entity_id
_entity_poly.type
_entity_poly.pdbx_seq_one_letter_code
_entity_poly.pdbx_strand_id
1 'polypeptide(L)'
;MDKSQSPEDGRFPATAEQGYRERLWTAYGLWLFLGSFGAHRFYLGKWVTGFIMAFFGMSTWGVAGIVTLAKGPFWWVVAPFALWWIIDALFIPRWVRSIVSKIV
;
A
#
# COMPACT_ATOMS: atom_id res chain seq x y z
N MET A 1 2.28 -43.76 -16.88
CA MET A 1 3.14 -43.46 -15.72
C MET A 1 4.52 -43.13 -16.26
N ASP A 2 4.82 -41.84 -16.40
CA ASP A 2 6.16 -41.36 -16.72
C ASP A 2 6.64 -40.48 -15.57
N LYS A 3 7.69 -40.96 -14.89
CA LYS A 3 8.52 -40.23 -13.93
C LYS A 3 9.80 -39.92 -14.69
N SER A 4 10.15 -38.65 -14.96
CA SER A 4 11.55 -38.16 -14.98
C SER A 4 11.81 -36.82 -15.69
N GLN A 5 10.84 -36.14 -16.30
CA GLN A 5 11.15 -34.83 -16.90
C GLN A 5 11.03 -33.70 -15.87
N SER A 6 12.04 -33.63 -15.01
CA SER A 6 12.38 -32.47 -14.19
C SER A 6 13.02 -31.41 -15.09
N PRO A 7 12.43 -30.21 -15.26
CA PRO A 7 13.15 -29.09 -15.84
C PRO A 7 14.11 -28.54 -14.79
N GLU A 8 15.41 -28.70 -15.01
CA GLU A 8 16.44 -27.83 -14.44
C GLU A 8 16.29 -26.42 -15.01
N ASP A 9 15.33 -25.65 -14.50
CA ASP A 9 15.33 -24.20 -14.67
C ASP A 9 15.28 -23.52 -13.31
N GLY A 10 15.83 -22.31 -13.22
CA GLY A 10 15.89 -21.53 -12.00
C GLY A 10 14.52 -21.07 -11.44
N ARG A 11 13.42 -21.82 -11.66
CA ARG A 11 12.09 -21.56 -11.09
C ARG A 11 12.01 -22.06 -9.64
N PHE A 12 12.65 -21.35 -8.71
CA PHE A 12 12.14 -21.30 -7.33
C PHE A 12 10.97 -20.29 -7.26
N PRO A 13 10.03 -20.50 -6.34
CA PRO A 13 8.65 -20.90 -6.61
C PRO A 13 7.84 -19.85 -7.39
N ALA A 14 7.56 -20.12 -8.67
CA ALA A 14 6.71 -19.26 -9.51
C ALA A 14 5.37 -18.91 -8.85
N THR A 15 4.82 -19.80 -8.02
CA THR A 15 3.56 -19.61 -7.28
C THR A 15 3.66 -18.52 -6.20
N ALA A 16 4.77 -18.46 -5.46
CA ALA A 16 4.98 -17.45 -4.43
C ALA A 16 5.30 -16.08 -5.05
N GLU A 17 6.08 -16.06 -6.14
CA GLU A 17 6.40 -14.85 -6.87
C GLU A 17 5.16 -14.26 -7.58
N GLN A 18 4.33 -15.10 -8.19
CA GLN A 18 3.05 -14.72 -8.78
C GLN A 18 2.11 -14.10 -7.74
N GLY A 19 1.94 -14.77 -6.59
CA GLY A 19 1.11 -14.26 -5.49
C GLY A 19 1.63 -12.94 -4.90
N TYR A 20 2.95 -12.72 -4.89
CA TYR A 20 3.54 -11.44 -4.50
C TYR A 20 3.20 -10.32 -5.50
N ARG A 21 3.37 -10.58 -6.81
CA ARG A 21 3.11 -9.60 -7.87
C ARG A 21 1.64 -9.19 -7.92
N GLU A 22 0.71 -10.13 -7.87
CA GLU A 22 -0.74 -9.84 -7.90
C GLU A 22 -1.19 -8.95 -6.72
N ARG A 23 -0.68 -9.23 -5.52
CA ARG A 23 -0.95 -8.43 -4.33
C ARG A 23 -0.36 -7.04 -4.41
N LEU A 24 0.82 -6.89 -5.01
CA LEU A 24 1.43 -5.57 -5.28
C LEU A 24 0.56 -4.76 -6.24
N TRP A 25 0.18 -5.33 -7.38
CA TRP A 25 -0.66 -4.63 -8.36
C TRP A 25 -1.99 -4.20 -7.76
N THR A 26 -2.62 -5.10 -6.99
CA THR A 26 -3.87 -4.79 -6.29
C THR A 26 -3.65 -3.69 -5.24
N ALA A 27 -2.60 -3.77 -4.42
CA ALA A 27 -2.32 -2.75 -3.40
C ALA A 27 -2.00 -1.37 -4.01
N TYR A 28 -1.23 -1.32 -5.10
CA TYR A 28 -0.95 -0.07 -5.83
C TYR A 28 -2.19 0.47 -6.54
N GLY A 29 -3.03 -0.40 -7.10
CA GLY A 29 -4.33 -0.02 -7.66
C GLY A 29 -5.23 0.60 -6.58
N LEU A 30 -5.38 -0.05 -5.43
CA LEU A 30 -6.15 0.49 -4.31
C LEU A 30 -5.53 1.78 -3.74
N TRP A 31 -4.20 1.91 -3.76
CA TRP A 31 -3.52 3.13 -3.32
C TRP A 31 -3.73 4.31 -4.29
N LEU A 32 -3.76 4.06 -5.60
CA LEU A 32 -4.00 5.13 -6.57
C LEU A 32 -5.45 5.62 -6.54
N PHE A 33 -6.43 4.69 -6.45
CA PHE A 33 -7.85 5.03 -6.48
C PHE A 33 -8.43 5.40 -5.11
N LEU A 34 -8.01 4.72 -4.05
CA LEU A 34 -8.54 4.84 -2.69
C LEU A 34 -7.45 5.21 -1.66
N GLY A 35 -6.30 5.73 -2.12
CA GLY A 35 -5.16 6.11 -1.26
C GLY A 35 -5.53 7.08 -0.15
N SER A 36 -6.39 8.05 -0.45
CA SER A 36 -6.91 9.03 0.52
C SER A 36 -7.76 8.40 1.63
N PHE A 37 -8.38 7.23 1.35
CA PHE A 37 -9.26 6.51 2.27
C PHE A 37 -8.55 5.37 3.03
N GLY A 38 -7.29 5.06 2.70
CA GLY A 38 -6.53 4.01 3.39
C GLY A 38 -6.95 2.57 3.04
N ALA A 39 -7.72 2.34 1.96
CA ALA A 39 -8.26 1.02 1.59
C ALA A 39 -7.19 -0.05 1.34
N HIS A 40 -6.04 0.35 0.79
CA HIS A 40 -4.91 -0.53 0.54
C HIS A 40 -4.37 -1.16 1.85
N ARG A 41 -4.49 -0.49 3.01
CA ARG A 41 -4.07 -1.04 4.32
C ARG A 41 -5.08 -2.02 4.91
N PHE A 42 -6.37 -1.82 4.64
CA PHE A 42 -7.42 -2.78 4.99
C PHE A 42 -7.29 -4.07 4.18
N TYR A 43 -6.98 -3.97 2.89
CA TYR A 43 -6.72 -5.12 2.01
C TYR A 43 -5.55 -5.99 2.49
N LEU A 44 -4.52 -5.36 3.08
CA LEU A 44 -3.35 -6.05 3.61
C LEU A 44 -3.57 -6.63 5.03
N GLY A 45 -4.80 -6.60 5.55
CA GLY A 45 -5.18 -7.17 6.85
C GLY A 45 -4.65 -6.40 8.06
N LYS A 46 -4.09 -5.20 7.86
CA LYS A 46 -3.51 -4.38 8.93
C LYS A 46 -4.48 -3.30 9.43
N TRP A 47 -5.60 -3.73 10.00
CA TRP A 47 -6.70 -2.87 10.45
C TRP A 47 -6.27 -1.82 11.47
N VAL A 48 -5.45 -2.19 12.48
CA VAL A 48 -5.00 -1.26 13.53
C VAL A 48 -4.12 -0.14 12.95
N THR A 49 -3.12 -0.49 12.13
CA THR A 49 -2.28 0.53 11.48
C THR A 49 -3.01 1.28 10.37
N GLY A 50 -4.08 0.71 9.82
CA GLY A 50 -5.01 1.39 8.91
C GLY A 50 -5.80 2.48 9.65
N PHE A 51 -6.35 2.17 10.82
CA PHE A 51 -7.05 3.14 11.67
C PHE A 51 -6.17 4.28 12.15
N ILE A 52 -4.96 3.98 12.62
CA ILE A 52 -3.98 5.01 13.01
C ILE A 52 -3.71 5.94 11.81
N MET A 53 -3.48 5.37 10.63
CA MET A 53 -3.25 6.19 9.44
C MET A 53 -4.49 6.98 8.99
N ALA A 54 -5.68 6.39 9.08
CA ALA A 54 -6.92 7.09 8.78
C ALA A 54 -7.13 8.29 9.72
N PHE A 55 -6.78 8.14 11.01
CA PHE A 55 -6.88 9.23 12.00
C PHE A 55 -5.90 10.38 11.70
N PHE A 56 -4.64 10.05 11.37
CA PHE A 56 -3.66 11.06 10.96
C PHE A 56 -4.02 11.70 9.62
N GLY A 57 -4.48 10.92 8.63
CA GLY A 57 -4.94 11.41 7.35
C GLY A 57 -6.15 12.33 7.47
N MET A 58 -7.13 11.98 8.32
CA MET A 58 -8.30 12.83 8.59
C MET A 58 -7.91 14.12 9.30
N SER A 59 -6.92 14.08 10.19
CA SER A 59 -6.34 15.28 10.81
C SER A 59 -5.67 16.17 9.77
N THR A 60 -4.92 15.59 8.82
CA THR A 60 -4.33 16.34 7.69
C THR A 60 -5.39 16.98 6.80
N TRP A 61 -6.47 16.26 6.45
CA TRP A 61 -7.60 16.80 5.68
C TRP A 61 -8.39 17.87 6.45
N GLY A 62 -8.55 17.72 7.77
CA GLY A 62 -9.21 18.71 8.63
C GLY A 62 -8.42 20.02 8.70
N VAL A 63 -7.11 19.93 8.92
CA VAL A 63 -6.20 21.10 8.89
C VAL A 63 -6.19 21.73 7.50
N ALA A 64 -6.16 20.91 6.45
CA ALA A 64 -6.24 21.37 5.07
C ALA A 64 -7.51 22.18 4.77
N GLY A 65 -8.66 21.72 5.25
CA GLY A 65 -9.93 22.44 5.13
C GLY A 65 -9.88 23.81 5.81
N ILE A 66 -9.35 23.88 7.03
CA ILE A 66 -9.21 25.13 7.78
C ILE A 66 -8.26 26.11 7.06
N VAL A 67 -7.09 25.64 6.60
CA VAL A 67 -6.11 26.47 5.87
C VAL A 67 -6.69 27.00 4.55
N THR A 68 -7.45 26.17 3.84
CA THR A 68 -8.10 26.56 2.58
C THR A 68 -9.15 27.66 2.81
N LEU A 69 -9.98 27.54 3.86
CA LEU A 69 -10.96 28.56 4.23
C LEU A 69 -10.28 29.87 4.67
N ALA A 70 -9.12 29.79 5.32
CA ALA A 70 -8.33 30.94 5.72
C ALA A 70 -7.54 31.60 4.56
N LYS A 71 -7.70 31.13 3.31
CA LYS A 71 -6.86 31.52 2.15
C LYS A 71 -5.36 31.38 2.42
N GLY A 72 -4.99 30.46 3.31
CA GLY A 72 -3.59 30.17 3.61
C GLY A 72 -2.87 29.59 2.39
N PRO A 73 -1.54 29.54 2.39
CA PRO A 73 -0.80 29.11 1.22
C PRO A 73 -1.10 27.62 0.95
N PHE A 74 -1.67 27.33 -0.21
CA PHE A 74 -2.11 26.00 -0.63
C PHE A 74 -1.01 24.92 -0.50
N TRP A 75 0.26 25.33 -0.64
CA TRP A 75 1.43 24.46 -0.47
C TRP A 75 1.54 23.81 0.93
N TRP A 76 1.01 24.45 1.98
CA TRP A 76 1.01 23.88 3.34
C TRP A 76 0.08 22.66 3.47
N VAL A 77 -0.83 22.47 2.52
CA VAL A 77 -1.71 21.30 2.45
C VAL A 77 -1.13 20.26 1.52
N VAL A 78 -0.68 20.68 0.35
CA VAL A 78 -0.16 19.78 -0.68
C VAL A 78 1.14 19.13 -0.25
N ALA A 79 2.06 19.84 0.40
CA ALA A 79 3.35 19.27 0.76
C ALA A 79 3.23 18.12 1.80
N PRO A 80 2.47 18.26 2.91
CA PRO A 80 2.23 17.13 3.82
C PRO A 80 1.45 15.99 3.16
N PHE A 81 0.46 16.31 2.33
CA PHE A 81 -0.31 15.29 1.61
C PHE A 81 0.56 14.50 0.63
N ALA A 82 1.39 15.18 -0.17
CA ALA A 82 2.31 14.56 -1.11
C ALA A 82 3.38 13.73 -0.39
N LEU A 83 3.95 14.25 0.70
CA LEU A 83 4.89 13.51 1.54
C LEU A 83 4.24 12.22 2.07
N TRP A 84 3.01 12.33 2.57
CA TRP A 84 2.25 11.20 3.08
C TRP A 84 1.94 10.16 2.00
N TRP A 85 1.51 10.62 0.83
CA TRP A 85 1.19 9.77 -0.32
C TRP A 85 2.43 8.99 -0.78
N ILE A 86 3.60 9.64 -0.83
CA ILE A 86 4.90 9.00 -1.15
C ILE A 86 5.30 7.99 -0.07
N ILE A 87 5.18 8.36 1.20
CA ILE A 87 5.49 7.46 2.32
C ILE A 87 4.69 6.16 2.17
N ASP A 88 3.37 6.24 1.93
CA ASP A 88 2.55 5.05 1.75
C ASP A 88 3.02 4.18 0.58
N ALA A 89 3.37 4.78 -0.57
CA ALA A 89 3.90 4.05 -1.72
C ALA A 89 5.18 3.24 -1.39
N LEU A 90 6.04 3.76 -0.50
CA LEU A 90 7.27 3.09 -0.06
C LEU A 90 7.01 1.93 0.91
N PHE A 91 5.90 1.99 1.67
CA PHE A 91 5.58 0.96 2.64
C PHE A 91 4.80 -0.22 2.04
N ILE A 92 4.07 -0.04 0.93
CA ILE A 92 3.34 -1.12 0.22
C ILE A 92 4.21 -2.37 -0.02
N PRO A 93 5.42 -2.27 -0.63
CA PRO A 93 6.24 -3.45 -0.89
C PRO A 93 6.66 -4.19 0.39
N ARG A 94 6.94 -3.45 1.46
CA ARG A 94 7.33 -4.03 2.75
C ARG A 94 6.20 -4.87 3.34
N TRP A 95 4.96 -4.40 3.24
CA TRP A 95 3.81 -5.12 3.79
C TRP A 95 3.41 -6.32 2.96
N VAL A 96 3.44 -6.23 1.62
CA VAL A 96 3.14 -7.38 0.76
C VAL A 96 4.12 -8.53 1.03
N ARG A 97 5.42 -8.23 1.16
CA ARG A 97 6.43 -9.23 1.54
C ARG A 97 6.11 -9.93 2.86
N SER A 98 5.68 -9.16 3.88
CA SER A 98 5.31 -9.70 5.19
C SER A 98 4.08 -10.62 5.16
N ILE A 99 3.21 -10.52 4.16
CA ILE A 99 2.06 -11.41 4.04
C ILE A 99 2.47 -12.68 3.29
N VAL A 100 3.20 -12.53 2.19
CA VAL A 100 3.68 -13.68 1.39
C VAL A 100 4.60 -14.59 2.23
N SER A 101 5.47 -14.01 3.05
CA SER A 101 6.36 -14.77 3.94
C SER A 101 5.65 -15.50 5.09
N LYS A 102 4.36 -15.25 5.34
CA LYS A 102 3.57 -15.97 6.35
C LYS A 102 2.81 -17.16 5.76
N ILE A 103 2.71 -17.22 4.43
CA ILE A 103 1.93 -18.21 3.69
C ILE A 103 2.84 -19.35 3.19
N VAL A 104 4.11 -19.02 2.90
CA VAL A 104 5.20 -19.98 2.65
C VAL A 104 5.81 -20.42 3.97
#